data_AF-A0A3D5BFM6-F1
#
_entry.id   AF-A0A3D5BFM6-F1
#
_cell.length_a   1.000
_cell.length_b   1.000
_cell.length_c   1.000
_cell.angle_alpha   90.00
_cell.angle_beta   90.00
_cell.angle_gamma   90.00
#
_symmetry.space_group_name_H-M   'P 1'
#
loop_
_entity.id
_entity.type
_entity.pdbx_description
1 polymer ?
#
loop_
_entity_poly.entity_id
_entity_poly.type
_entity_poly.pdbx_seq_one_letter_code
_entity_poly.pdbx_strand_id
1 'polypeptide(L)'
;MKARFSLATALVVACFAFQAGAGQTEQQPFGYNALVKVCTETRQDDRLGLKNALKEHRIKIQTAVDKVVCNGMPLISFARAEQSFKVAKMLAPYDRKGEGHVDIKDIAAPN
;
A
#
# COMPACT_ATOMS: atom_id res chain seq x y z
N MET A 1 -68.83 17.56 -19.29
CA MET A 1 -68.10 16.45 -19.92
C MET A 1 -66.65 16.49 -19.46
N LYS A 2 -66.23 15.39 -18.82
CA LYS A 2 -64.88 14.86 -18.56
C LYS A 2 -63.69 15.84 -18.47
N ALA A 3 -63.22 16.01 -17.24
CA ALA A 3 -61.92 16.52 -16.87
C ALA A 3 -60.77 15.73 -17.53
N ARG A 4 -59.67 16.42 -17.83
CA ARG A 4 -58.37 15.80 -18.14
C ARG A 4 -57.32 16.42 -17.22
N PHE A 5 -57.32 15.97 -15.97
CA PHE A 5 -56.17 16.13 -15.08
C PHE A 5 -55.10 15.16 -15.57
N SER A 6 -54.07 15.67 -16.24
CA SER A 6 -52.85 14.90 -16.50
C SER A 6 -52.05 14.80 -15.21
N LEU A 7 -52.22 13.69 -14.50
CA LEU A 7 -51.34 13.26 -13.41
C LEU A 7 -49.99 12.87 -14.02
N ALA A 8 -49.00 13.75 -13.90
CA ALA A 8 -47.60 13.41 -14.16
C ALA A 8 -47.01 12.77 -12.89
N THR A 9 -46.96 11.45 -12.86
CA THR A 9 -46.48 10.66 -11.73
C THR A 9 -44.97 10.37 -11.88
N ALA A 10 -44.20 10.92 -10.93
CA ALA A 10 -42.99 10.41 -10.27
C ALA A 10 -41.84 9.76 -11.09
N LEU A 11 -40.61 10.22 -10.84
CA LEU A 11 -39.63 9.49 -10.02
C LEU A 11 -38.41 10.39 -9.76
N VAL A 12 -38.35 11.05 -8.59
CA VAL A 12 -37.07 11.63 -8.14
C VAL A 12 -36.31 10.51 -7.45
N VAL A 13 -35.41 9.87 -8.18
CA VAL A 13 -34.42 8.96 -7.58
C VAL A 13 -33.45 9.82 -6.79
N ALA A 14 -33.73 9.99 -5.50
CA ALA A 14 -32.74 10.50 -4.57
C ALA A 14 -31.67 9.41 -4.39
N CYS A 15 -30.64 9.45 -5.23
CA CYS A 15 -29.40 8.73 -4.96
C CYS A 15 -28.81 9.35 -3.70
N PHE A 16 -29.10 8.75 -2.54
CA PHE A 16 -28.30 8.94 -1.34
C PHE A 16 -26.92 8.39 -1.66
N ALA A 17 -26.04 9.24 -2.17
CA ALA A 17 -24.61 8.98 -2.17
C ALA A 17 -24.23 8.85 -0.69
N PHE A 18 -24.09 7.60 -0.23
CA PHE A 18 -23.27 7.32 0.94
C PHE A 18 -21.88 7.83 0.58
N GLN A 19 -21.60 9.08 0.95
CA GLN A 19 -20.23 9.53 1.11
C GLN A 19 -19.70 8.69 2.26
N ALA A 20 -19.12 7.53 1.91
CA ALA A 20 -18.21 6.84 2.78
C ALA A 20 -17.20 7.90 3.20
N GLY A 21 -17.37 8.44 4.41
CA GLY A 21 -16.40 9.34 4.99
C GLY A 21 -15.10 8.56 4.98
N ALA A 22 -14.23 8.88 4.02
CA ALA A 22 -12.83 8.57 4.13
C ALA A 22 -12.44 9.27 5.41
N GLY A 23 -12.46 8.54 6.52
CA GLY A 23 -12.01 9.02 7.81
C GLY A 23 -10.62 9.54 7.54
N GLN A 24 -10.50 10.86 7.42
CA GLN A 24 -9.24 11.55 7.39
C GLN A 24 -8.72 11.32 8.80
N THR A 25 -8.10 10.15 8.98
CA THR A 25 -7.33 9.83 10.16
C THR A 25 -6.36 10.97 10.20
N GLU A 26 -6.55 11.89 11.14
CA GLU A 26 -5.69 13.03 11.36
C GLU A 26 -4.28 12.45 11.47
N GLN A 27 -3.55 12.46 10.35
CA GLN A 27 -2.28 11.76 10.23
C GLN A 27 -1.37 12.51 11.17
N GLN A 28 -1.14 11.96 12.37
CA GLN A 28 -0.27 12.61 13.33
C GLN A 28 1.02 13.01 12.59
N PRO A 29 1.43 14.29 12.66
CA PRO A 29 2.51 14.82 11.83
C PRO A 29 3.80 14.01 11.98
N PHE A 30 3.99 13.39 13.15
CA PHE A 30 5.09 12.45 13.41
C PHE A 30 5.07 11.21 12.50
N GLY A 31 3.91 10.57 12.34
CA GLY A 31 3.75 9.39 11.49
C GLY A 31 3.90 9.72 10.00
N TYR A 32 3.34 10.86 9.56
CA TYR A 32 3.49 11.31 8.18
C TYR A 32 4.95 11.60 7.83
N ASN A 33 5.67 12.36 8.67
CA ASN A 33 7.08 12.70 8.42
C ASN A 33 7.98 11.46 8.39
N ALA A 34 7.71 10.47 9.25
CA ALA A 34 8.44 9.21 9.26
C ALA A 34 8.27 8.44 7.95
N LEU A 35 7.03 8.32 7.46
CA LEU A 35 6.72 7.61 6.22
C LEU A 35 7.29 8.33 5.00
N VAL A 36 7.19 9.65 4.93
CA VAL A 36 7.80 10.45 3.87
C VAL A 36 9.30 10.18 3.81
N LYS A 37 10.00 10.28 4.96
CA LYS A 37 11.45 10.03 5.02
C LYS A 37 11.79 8.61 4.57
N VAL A 38 11.12 7.59 5.10
CA VAL A 38 11.34 6.18 4.70
C VAL A 38 11.18 5.99 3.19
N CYS A 39 10.12 6.54 2.59
CA CYS A 39 9.88 6.42 1.16
C CYS A 39 10.90 7.23 0.32
N THR A 40 11.33 8.40 0.79
CA THR A 40 12.36 9.21 0.12
C THR A 40 13.71 8.50 0.09
N GLU A 41 14.18 8.02 1.25
CA GLU A 41 15.46 7.30 1.36
C GLU A 41 15.44 5.99 0.56
N THR A 42 14.27 5.32 0.52
CA THR A 42 14.07 4.14 -0.32
C THR A 42 14.24 4.49 -1.79
N ARG A 43 13.53 5.52 -2.29
CA ARG A 43 13.61 5.95 -3.70
C ARG A 43 15.02 6.35 -4.11
N GLN A 44 15.78 6.97 -3.20
CA GLN A 44 17.16 7.40 -3.44
C GLN A 44 18.18 6.24 -3.42
N ASP A 45 17.73 5.00 -3.14
CA ASP A 45 18.59 3.85 -2.91
C ASP A 45 19.62 4.07 -1.77
N ASP A 46 19.28 4.92 -0.79
CA ASP A 46 20.12 5.18 0.38
C ASP A 46 19.82 4.20 1.51
N ARG A 47 20.64 3.16 1.57
CA ARG A 47 20.59 2.15 2.62
C ARG A 47 20.86 2.73 4.02
N LEU A 48 21.80 3.67 4.15
CA LEU A 48 22.16 4.25 5.46
C LEU A 48 21.13 5.26 5.91
N GLY A 49 20.69 6.14 5.01
CA GLY A 49 19.59 7.08 5.22
C GLY A 49 18.32 6.35 5.67
N LEU A 50 17.93 5.28 4.97
CA LEU A 50 16.78 4.47 5.36
C LEU A 50 16.96 3.84 6.75
N LYS A 51 18.13 3.23 7.04
CA LYS A 51 18.40 2.65 8.37
C LYS A 51 18.31 3.70 9.48
N ASN A 52 18.83 4.90 9.23
CA ASN A 52 18.79 6.01 10.17
C ASN A 52 17.37 6.51 10.38
N ALA A 53 16.59 6.69 9.31
CA ALA A 53 15.18 7.07 9.38
C ALA A 53 14.37 6.07 10.21
N LEU A 54 14.54 4.76 9.95
CA LEU A 54 13.90 3.71 10.74
C LEU A 54 14.28 3.78 12.22
N LYS A 55 15.56 4.01 12.53
CA LYS A 55 16.06 4.12 13.91
C LYS A 55 15.52 5.37 14.63
N GLU A 56 15.55 6.51 13.96
CA GLU A 56 15.08 7.81 14.47
C GLU A 56 13.61 7.73 14.87
N HIS A 57 12.79 7.08 14.04
CA HIS A 57 11.36 6.89 14.29
C HIS A 57 11.03 5.62 15.07
N ARG A 58 12.05 4.88 15.55
CA ARG A 58 11.91 3.62 16.31
C ARG A 58 11.08 2.55 15.59
N ILE A 59 11.13 2.53 14.26
CA ILE A 59 10.46 1.54 13.42
C ILE A 59 11.40 0.37 13.21
N LYS A 60 10.95 -0.84 13.58
CA LYS A 60 11.70 -2.06 13.29
C LYS A 60 11.67 -2.33 11.78
N ILE A 61 12.79 -2.78 11.21
CA ILE A 61 12.87 -3.09 9.76
C ILE A 61 11.82 -4.10 9.31
N GLN A 62 11.51 -5.13 10.12
CA GLN A 62 10.43 -6.06 9.85
C GLN A 62 9.08 -5.35 9.75
N THR A 63 8.77 -4.46 10.70
CA THR A 63 7.53 -3.67 10.69
C THR A 63 7.46 -2.76 9.48
N ALA A 64 8.59 -2.20 9.04
CA ALA A 64 8.64 -1.38 7.84
C ALA A 64 8.30 -2.22 6.59
N VAL A 65 8.91 -3.39 6.44
CA VAL A 65 8.62 -4.30 5.30
C VAL A 65 7.16 -4.78 5.32
N ASP A 66 6.61 -5.06 6.49
CA ASP A 66 5.24 -5.59 6.63
C ASP A 66 4.16 -4.54 6.41
N LYS A 67 4.39 -3.28 6.84
CA LYS A 67 3.32 -2.28 6.99
C LYS A 67 3.53 -0.98 6.22
N VAL A 68 4.76 -0.63 5.84
CA VAL A 68 5.00 0.64 5.14
C VAL A 68 4.60 0.51 3.69
N VAL A 69 3.79 1.46 3.25
CA VAL A 69 3.31 1.59 1.88
C VAL A 69 3.79 2.94 1.34
N CYS A 70 4.54 2.91 0.25
CA CYS A 70 5.04 4.07 -0.47
C CYS A 70 4.32 4.16 -1.81
N ASN A 71 3.63 5.28 -2.07
CA ASN A 71 2.86 5.50 -3.30
C ASN A 71 1.89 4.34 -3.65
N GLY A 72 1.21 3.80 -2.64
CA GLY A 72 0.28 2.67 -2.80
C GLY A 72 0.94 1.30 -2.95
N MET A 73 2.28 1.20 -2.95
CA MET A 73 3.02 -0.05 -3.04
C MET A 73 3.68 -0.44 -1.72
N PRO A 74 3.71 -1.73 -1.34
CA PRO A 74 4.51 -2.21 -0.21
C PRO A 74 5.98 -1.81 -0.37
N LEU A 75 6.65 -1.47 0.73
CA LEU A 75 8.01 -0.89 0.73
C LEU A 75 9.02 -1.63 -0.16
N ILE A 76 9.09 -2.97 -0.07
CA ILE A 76 10.03 -3.74 -0.89
C ILE A 76 9.66 -3.76 -2.38
N SER A 77 8.35 -3.76 -2.70
CA SER A 77 7.88 -3.65 -4.08
C SER A 77 8.12 -2.25 -4.64
N PHE A 78 7.96 -1.21 -3.84
CA PHE A 78 8.32 0.15 -4.19
C PHE A 78 9.83 0.28 -4.47
N ALA A 79 10.68 -0.27 -3.60
CA ALA A 79 12.13 -0.30 -3.83
C ALA A 79 12.50 -1.00 -5.15
N ARG A 80 11.81 -2.10 -5.51
CA ARG A 80 11.99 -2.78 -6.80
C ARG A 80 11.52 -1.92 -7.97
N ALA A 81 10.37 -1.27 -7.86
CA ALA A 81 9.79 -0.42 -8.90
C ALA A 81 10.65 0.82 -9.19
N GLU A 82 11.23 1.43 -8.14
CA GLU A 82 12.14 2.57 -8.23
C GLU A 82 13.59 2.17 -8.55
N GLN A 83 13.86 0.89 -8.86
CA GLN A 83 15.20 0.36 -9.15
C GLN A 83 16.22 0.60 -8.02
N SER A 84 15.75 0.68 -6.78
CA SER A 84 16.56 0.90 -5.58
C SER A 84 17.20 -0.41 -5.11
N PHE A 85 18.23 -0.86 -5.83
CA PHE A 85 18.82 -2.19 -5.66
C PHE A 85 19.46 -2.44 -4.28
N LYS A 86 20.17 -1.47 -3.71
CA LYS A 86 20.82 -1.62 -2.40
C LYS A 86 19.77 -1.71 -1.30
N VAL A 87 18.74 -0.88 -1.38
CA VAL A 87 17.62 -0.90 -0.43
C VAL A 87 16.82 -2.19 -0.58
N ALA A 88 16.45 -2.58 -1.80
CA ALA A 88 15.73 -3.83 -2.06
C ALA A 88 16.50 -5.05 -1.51
N LYS A 89 17.82 -5.11 -1.73
CA LYS A 89 18.68 -6.17 -1.18
C LYS A 89 18.75 -6.15 0.35
N MET A 90 18.74 -4.97 0.97
CA MET A 90 18.71 -4.84 2.44
C MET A 90 17.38 -5.33 3.03
N LEU A 91 16.27 -5.08 2.33
CA LEU A 91 14.92 -5.43 2.80
C LEU A 91 14.55 -6.89 2.53
N ALA A 92 15.14 -7.53 1.50
CA ALA A 92 14.79 -8.89 1.07
C ALA A 92 14.77 -9.95 2.19
N PRO A 93 15.72 -9.99 3.15
CA PRO A 93 15.69 -10.98 4.23
C PRO A 93 14.49 -10.87 5.19
N TYR A 94 13.76 -9.75 5.13
CA TYR A 94 12.59 -9.50 5.99
C TYR A 94 11.26 -9.68 5.22
N ASP A 95 11.32 -9.96 3.91
CA ASP A 95 10.14 -10.17 3.09
C ASP A 95 9.59 -11.59 3.29
N ARG A 96 8.71 -11.73 4.29
CA ARG A 96 8.05 -13.00 4.62
C ARG A 96 7.04 -13.46 3.56
N LYS A 97 6.70 -12.62 2.58
CA LYS A 97 5.78 -13.02 1.50
C LYS A 97 6.38 -14.09 0.58
N GLY A 98 7.70 -14.26 0.61
CA GLY A 98 8.41 -15.34 -0.09
C GLY A 98 8.56 -16.64 0.72
N GLU A 99 8.16 -16.67 1.99
CA GLU A 99 8.33 -17.84 2.88
C GLU A 99 7.24 -18.92 2.70
N GLY A 100 6.45 -18.85 1.63
CA GLY A 100 5.63 -19.97 1.21
C GLY A 100 6.54 -21.13 0.79
N HIS A 101 6.51 -22.22 1.55
CA HIS A 101 7.17 -23.46 1.16
C HIS A 101 6.63 -23.93 -0.20
N VAL A 102 7.50 -24.06 -1.19
CA VAL A 102 7.17 -24.61 -2.50
C VAL A 102 7.88 -25.95 -2.70
N ASP A 103 7.10 -27.03 -2.81
CA ASP A 103 7.61 -28.33 -3.23
C ASP A 103 7.71 -28.37 -4.75
N ILE A 104 8.94 -28.34 -5.27
CA ILE A 104 9.20 -28.55 -6.69
C ILE A 104 9.39 -30.05 -6.91
N LYS A 105 8.40 -30.70 -7.52
CA LYS A 105 8.50 -32.09 -7.98
C LYS A 105 8.59 -32.12 -9.50
N ASP A 106 9.70 -32.63 -10.01
CA ASP A 106 9.84 -32.93 -11.43
C ASP A 106 8.98 -34.16 -11.77
N ILE A 107 8.14 -34.03 -12.81
CA ILE A 107 7.37 -35.14 -13.36
C ILE A 107 7.96 -35.45 -14.73
N ALA A 108 8.62 -36.60 -14.86
CA ALA A 108 9.00 -37.14 -16.16
C ALA A 108 7.78 -37.81 -16.81
N ALA A 109 7.56 -37.55 -18.10
CA ALA A 109 6.51 -38.24 -18.86
C ALA A 109 6.85 -39.74 -19.00
N PRO A 110 5.89 -40.66 -18.80
CA PRO A 110 6.13 -42.08 -19.03
C PRO A 110 6.39 -42.35 -20.52
N ASN A 111 7.35 -43.26 -20.78
CA ASN A 111 7.80 -43.69 -22.11
C ASN A 111 6.72 -44.39 -22.92
#